data_AF-A0A6G4ZQU2-F1
#
_entry.id   AF-A0A6G4ZQU2-F1
#
_cell.length_a   1.000
_cell.length_b   1.000
_cell.length_c   1.000
_cell.angle_alpha   90.00
_cell.angle_beta   90.00
_cell.angle_gamma   90.00
#
_symmetry.space_group_name_H-M   'P 1'
#
loop_
_entity.id
_entity.type
_entity.pdbx_description
1 polymer ?
#
loop_
_entity_poly.entity_id
_entity_poly.type
_entity_poly.pdbx_seq_one_letter_code
_entity_poly.pdbx_strand_id
1 'polypeptide(L)'
;LLADGLIDPQYAGKVRDFGVRIGGSTYIPFENPKQLQLQLDKITEKATMISDPFEQSLFLLVHISYLQAFADVNKRTARLAANASLITGNLVPLAFSDVEVQDYMSAMIAIYELQDVRPLIDLYVYSYLRTCAAYDSTVKVLGFDEVRVRYRQERRRVIREVILKGLVGVQLEEYIRSEAIKNLPVQARERFIEDIFEDLEQIDESRLVGLGVSPDQLANWLQLYTQIN
;
A
#
# COMPACT_ATOMS: atom_id res chain seq x y z
N LEU A 1 -14.69 14.25 -1.65
CA LEU A 1 -13.36 13.74 -1.21
C LEU A 1 -12.21 13.97 -2.21
N LEU A 2 -12.22 13.50 -3.47
CA LEU A 2 -11.14 13.86 -4.44
C LEU A 2 -11.54 14.89 -5.51
N ALA A 3 -12.77 14.81 -5.99
CA ALA A 3 -13.33 15.70 -7.00
C ALA A 3 -14.29 16.74 -6.39
N ASP A 4 -14.30 16.84 -5.06
CA ASP A 4 -15.17 17.74 -4.31
C ASP A 4 -14.90 19.20 -4.69
N GLY A 5 -15.95 19.95 -5.01
CA GLY A 5 -15.85 21.34 -5.44
C GLY A 5 -15.12 21.58 -6.76
N LEU A 6 -14.72 20.53 -7.48
CA LEU A 6 -13.99 20.63 -8.76
C LEU A 6 -14.85 20.30 -9.97
N ILE A 7 -15.82 19.40 -9.78
CA ILE A 7 -16.75 18.97 -10.83
C ILE A 7 -18.16 18.86 -10.24
N ASP A 8 -19.15 18.84 -11.13
CA ASP A 8 -20.51 18.51 -10.74
C ASP A 8 -20.54 17.11 -10.09
N PRO A 9 -21.19 16.95 -8.92
CA PRO A 9 -21.31 15.68 -8.22
C PRO A 9 -21.73 14.51 -9.11
N GLN A 10 -22.53 14.74 -10.16
CA GLN A 10 -22.97 13.68 -11.08
C GLN A 10 -21.83 13.05 -11.90
N TYR A 11 -20.67 13.72 -12.01
CA TYR A 11 -19.49 13.21 -12.73
C TYR A 11 -18.42 12.64 -11.78
N ALA A 12 -18.59 12.77 -10.47
CA ALA A 12 -17.62 12.25 -9.50
C ALA A 12 -17.59 10.72 -9.50
N GLY A 13 -16.42 10.14 -9.81
CA GLY A 13 -16.23 8.69 -9.86
C GLY A 13 -16.87 7.99 -11.07
N LYS A 14 -17.50 8.73 -11.99
CA LYS A 14 -18.12 8.22 -13.20
C LYS A 14 -17.16 8.34 -14.38
N VAL A 15 -17.10 7.32 -15.23
CA VAL A 15 -16.44 7.43 -16.55
C VAL A 15 -17.16 8.52 -17.36
N ARG A 16 -16.38 9.45 -17.91
CA ARG A 16 -16.94 10.61 -18.63
C ARG A 16 -17.67 10.18 -19.91
N ASP A 17 -18.69 10.94 -20.26
CA ASP A 17 -19.50 10.75 -21.47
C ASP A 17 -19.24 11.79 -22.57
N PHE A 18 -18.21 12.62 -22.40
CA PHE A 18 -17.81 13.68 -23.32
C PHE A 18 -16.30 13.67 -23.58
N GLY A 19 -15.88 14.30 -24.67
CA GLY A 19 -14.46 14.45 -25.04
C GLY A 19 -13.73 15.46 -24.17
N VAL A 20 -12.44 15.21 -23.93
CA VAL A 20 -11.53 16.13 -23.21
C VAL A 20 -10.28 16.39 -24.04
N ARG A 21 -9.54 17.44 -23.69
CA ARG A 21 -8.25 17.77 -24.30
C ARG A 21 -7.20 17.92 -23.22
N ILE A 22 -5.96 17.57 -23.56
CA ILE A 22 -4.82 17.75 -22.67
C ILE A 22 -4.13 19.07 -23.04
N GLY A 23 -4.06 19.99 -22.08
CA GLY A 23 -3.33 21.24 -22.28
C GLY A 23 -1.85 20.99 -22.60
N GLY A 24 -1.33 21.68 -23.61
CA GLY A 24 0.06 21.55 -24.04
C GLY A 24 0.37 20.28 -24.85
N SER A 25 -0.64 19.62 -25.41
CA SER A 25 -0.53 18.34 -26.10
C SER A 25 -1.54 18.25 -27.25
N THR A 26 -1.15 17.61 -28.35
CA THR A 26 -2.04 17.27 -29.49
C THR A 26 -2.77 15.94 -29.31
N TYR A 27 -2.39 15.17 -28.28
CA TYR A 27 -3.08 13.95 -27.89
C TYR A 27 -4.57 14.16 -27.62
N ILE A 28 -5.38 13.31 -28.26
CA ILE A 28 -6.82 13.26 -28.09
C ILE A 28 -7.16 11.93 -27.42
N PRO A 29 -7.55 11.94 -26.13
CA PRO A 29 -8.00 10.72 -25.45
C PRO A 29 -9.26 10.14 -26.08
N PHE A 30 -9.54 8.85 -25.84
CA PHE A 30 -10.78 8.23 -26.28
C PHE A 30 -12.01 9.03 -25.85
N GLU A 31 -12.94 9.29 -26.77
CA GLU A 31 -14.16 10.05 -26.48
C GLU A 31 -15.36 9.13 -26.24
N ASN A 32 -15.32 7.91 -26.77
CA ASN A 32 -16.42 6.96 -26.61
C ASN A 32 -16.46 6.37 -25.19
N PRO A 33 -17.56 6.53 -24.43
CA PRO A 33 -17.60 6.14 -23.02
C PRO A 33 -17.55 4.62 -22.81
N LYS A 34 -18.12 3.86 -23.76
CA LYS A 34 -18.05 2.38 -23.73
C LYS A 34 -16.62 1.90 -23.96
N GLN A 35 -15.88 2.56 -24.86
CA GLN A 35 -14.47 2.25 -25.07
C GLN A 35 -13.62 2.62 -23.86
N LEU A 36 -13.86 3.79 -23.24
CA LEU A 36 -13.18 4.18 -22.01
C LEU A 36 -13.39 3.16 -20.89
N GLN A 37 -14.64 2.76 -20.64
CA GLN A 37 -14.95 1.75 -19.63
C GLN A 37 -14.24 0.43 -19.94
N LEU A 38 -14.32 -0.04 -21.18
CA LEU A 38 -13.67 -1.28 -21.61
C LEU A 38 -12.15 -1.25 -21.39
N GLN A 39 -11.50 -0.11 -21.67
CA GLN A 39 -10.05 0.03 -21.45
C GLN A 39 -9.71 0.13 -19.97
N LEU A 40 -10.54 0.82 -19.18
CA LEU A 40 -10.37 0.88 -17.72
C LEU A 40 -10.45 -0.51 -17.10
N ASP A 41 -11.45 -1.31 -17.50
CA ASP A 41 -11.63 -2.70 -17.05
C ASP A 41 -10.42 -3.56 -17.42
N LYS A 42 -9.87 -3.41 -18.64
CA LYS A 42 -8.66 -4.13 -19.06
C LYS A 42 -7.43 -3.71 -18.26
N ILE A 43 -7.30 -2.43 -17.92
CA ILE A 43 -6.19 -1.93 -17.11
C ILE A 43 -6.28 -2.51 -15.70
N THR A 44 -7.46 -2.48 -15.08
CA THR A 44 -7.63 -3.03 -13.72
C THR A 44 -7.42 -4.54 -13.69
N GLU A 45 -7.94 -5.28 -14.68
CA GLU A 45 -7.73 -6.72 -14.80
C GLU A 45 -6.24 -7.06 -14.99
N LYS A 46 -5.51 -6.33 -15.84
CA LYS A 46 -4.06 -6.56 -15.99
C LYS A 46 -3.30 -6.23 -14.72
N ALA A 47 -3.66 -5.14 -14.04
CA ALA A 47 -2.97 -4.72 -12.82
C ALA A 47 -3.06 -5.80 -11.74
N THR A 48 -4.21 -6.49 -11.57
CA THR A 48 -4.34 -7.56 -10.57
C THR A 48 -3.50 -8.81 -10.87
N MET A 49 -3.04 -8.98 -12.10
CA MET A 49 -2.13 -10.06 -12.49
C MET A 49 -0.65 -9.74 -12.24
N ILE A 50 -0.30 -8.47 -12.05
CA ILE A 50 1.09 -8.05 -11.80
C ILE A 50 1.44 -8.32 -10.33
N SER A 51 2.44 -9.18 -10.13
CA SER A 51 2.85 -9.61 -8.78
C SER A 51 3.86 -8.66 -8.13
N ASP A 52 4.74 -8.04 -8.91
CA ASP A 52 5.70 -7.08 -8.38
C ASP A 52 5.01 -5.74 -8.06
N PRO A 53 5.08 -5.25 -6.80
CA PRO A 53 4.38 -4.03 -6.41
C PRO A 53 4.87 -2.76 -7.15
N PHE A 54 6.15 -2.70 -7.53
CA PHE A 54 6.69 -1.54 -8.26
C PHE A 54 6.22 -1.53 -9.70
N GLU A 55 6.25 -2.69 -10.37
CA GLU A 55 5.70 -2.85 -11.71
C GLU A 55 4.20 -2.54 -11.72
N GLN A 56 3.44 -3.05 -10.76
CA GLN A 56 2.00 -2.77 -10.64
C GLN A 56 1.74 -1.27 -10.42
N SER A 57 2.52 -0.64 -9.54
CA SER A 57 2.46 0.78 -9.23
C SER A 57 2.72 1.64 -10.48
N LEU A 58 3.82 1.38 -11.19
CA LEU A 58 4.20 2.09 -12.41
C LEU A 58 3.18 1.85 -13.53
N PHE A 59 2.71 0.61 -13.68
CA PHE A 59 1.68 0.24 -14.66
C PHE A 59 0.41 1.07 -14.46
N LEU A 60 -0.11 1.13 -13.23
CA LEU A 60 -1.31 1.91 -12.91
C LEU A 60 -1.08 3.41 -13.11
N LEU A 61 0.09 3.93 -12.69
CA LEU A 61 0.43 5.35 -12.85
C LEU A 61 0.41 5.77 -14.32
N VAL A 62 1.04 4.99 -15.20
CA VAL A 62 1.11 5.25 -16.65
C VAL A 62 -0.27 5.13 -17.29
N HIS A 63 -0.93 3.98 -17.13
CA HIS A 63 -2.10 3.64 -17.94
C HIS A 63 -3.34 4.42 -17.52
N ILE A 64 -3.55 4.68 -16.22
CA ILE A 64 -4.66 5.53 -15.77
C ILE A 64 -4.45 6.98 -16.21
N SER A 65 -3.21 7.47 -16.13
CA SER A 65 -2.89 8.83 -16.60
C SER A 65 -3.08 8.97 -18.11
N TYR A 66 -2.75 7.93 -18.90
CA TYR A 66 -2.93 7.92 -20.35
C TYR A 66 -4.41 7.87 -20.76
N LEU A 67 -5.22 7.04 -20.09
CA LEU A 67 -6.61 6.78 -20.49
C LEU A 67 -7.52 8.00 -20.36
N GLN A 68 -7.30 8.85 -19.35
CA GLN A 68 -8.15 10.02 -19.06
C GLN A 68 -9.64 9.65 -18.96
N ALA A 69 -9.96 8.63 -18.15
CA ALA A 69 -11.31 8.06 -18.05
C ALA A 69 -12.33 8.97 -17.35
N PHE A 70 -11.86 9.90 -16.51
CA PHE A 70 -12.71 10.76 -15.69
C PHE A 70 -12.74 12.19 -16.21
N ALA A 71 -13.78 12.94 -15.81
CA ALA A 71 -13.97 14.35 -16.18
C ALA A 71 -12.81 15.25 -15.71
N ASP A 72 -12.29 14.99 -14.51
CA ASP A 72 -11.10 15.62 -13.94
C ASP A 72 -10.42 14.62 -12.98
N VAL A 73 -9.31 15.02 -12.35
CA VAL A 73 -8.64 14.29 -11.27
C VAL A 73 -7.89 13.04 -11.75
N ASN A 74 -7.84 12.75 -13.05
CA ASN A 74 -7.14 11.58 -13.62
C ASN A 74 -5.73 11.38 -13.07
N LYS A 75 -4.90 12.43 -13.06
CA LYS A 75 -3.51 12.37 -12.54
C LYS A 75 -3.45 12.06 -11.04
N ARG A 76 -4.41 12.58 -10.25
CA ARG A 76 -4.52 12.33 -8.81
C ARG A 76 -4.98 10.89 -8.56
N THR A 77 -5.98 10.42 -9.30
CA THR A 77 -6.46 9.03 -9.25
C THR A 77 -5.34 8.05 -9.62
N ALA A 78 -4.56 8.34 -10.66
CA ALA A 78 -3.43 7.51 -11.06
C ALA A 78 -2.37 7.38 -9.96
N ARG A 79 -1.99 8.50 -9.31
CA ARG A 79 -1.03 8.49 -8.18
C ARG A 79 -1.55 7.71 -6.97
N LEU A 80 -2.85 7.83 -6.67
CA LEU A 80 -3.45 7.06 -5.57
C LEU A 80 -3.51 5.57 -5.88
N ALA A 81 -3.88 5.18 -7.10
CA ALA A 81 -3.86 3.80 -7.54
C ALA A 81 -2.44 3.22 -7.49
N ALA A 82 -1.44 3.97 -7.96
CA ALA A 82 -0.04 3.58 -7.88
C ALA A 82 0.44 3.37 -6.44
N ASN A 83 -0.03 4.20 -5.50
CA ASN A 83 0.29 4.07 -4.08
C ASN A 83 -0.43 2.92 -3.39
N ALA A 84 -1.64 2.56 -3.84
CA ALA A 84 -2.34 1.39 -3.31
C ALA A 84 -1.48 0.12 -3.46
N SER A 85 -0.87 -0.08 -4.64
CA SER A 85 0.05 -1.19 -4.89
C SER A 85 1.22 -1.22 -3.90
N LEU A 86 1.93 -0.10 -3.74
CA LEU A 86 3.07 -0.01 -2.83
C LEU A 86 2.66 -0.27 -1.38
N ILE A 87 1.56 0.33 -0.92
CA ILE A 87 1.07 0.17 0.46
C ILE A 87 0.67 -1.28 0.73
N THR A 88 -0.04 -1.93 -0.21
CA THR A 88 -0.41 -3.35 -0.06
C THR A 88 0.81 -4.26 -0.04
N GLY A 89 1.89 -3.89 -0.74
CA GLY A 89 3.21 -4.52 -0.68
C GLY A 89 4.05 -4.15 0.54
N ASN A 90 3.52 -3.37 1.50
CA ASN A 90 4.24 -2.86 2.67
C ASN A 90 5.50 -2.04 2.31
N LEU A 91 5.45 -1.31 1.21
CA LEU A 91 6.49 -0.41 0.72
C LEU A 91 6.16 1.06 1.06
N VAL A 92 7.18 1.91 1.01
CA VAL A 92 7.04 3.35 1.25
C VAL A 92 6.11 3.94 0.17
N PRO A 93 5.11 4.77 0.53
CA PRO A 93 4.29 5.43 -0.47
C PRO A 93 5.13 6.39 -1.33
N LEU A 94 4.88 6.39 -2.63
CA LEU A 94 5.47 7.34 -3.58
C LEU A 94 4.89 8.75 -3.39
N ALA A 95 5.79 9.74 -3.30
CA ALA A 95 5.44 11.15 -3.31
C ALA A 95 6.29 11.91 -4.33
N PHE A 96 5.65 12.76 -5.14
CA PHE A 96 6.31 13.62 -6.12
C PHE A 96 6.60 15.03 -5.56
N SER A 97 6.75 15.17 -4.24
CA SER A 97 6.95 16.47 -3.58
C SER A 97 8.27 17.15 -3.95
N ASP A 98 9.28 16.36 -4.30
CA ASP A 98 10.61 16.83 -4.73
C ASP A 98 10.75 16.96 -6.26
N VAL A 99 9.65 16.83 -7.01
CA VAL A 99 9.64 16.94 -8.47
C VAL A 99 8.93 18.22 -8.87
N GLU A 100 9.60 19.02 -9.70
CA GLU A 100 9.02 20.23 -10.25
C GLU A 100 7.80 19.90 -11.12
N VAL A 101 6.76 20.74 -11.03
CA VAL A 101 5.51 20.52 -11.77
C VAL A 101 5.76 20.45 -13.27
N GLN A 102 6.70 21.25 -13.79
CA GLN A 102 7.05 21.26 -15.22
C GLN A 102 7.73 19.98 -15.68
N ASP A 103 8.58 19.37 -14.85
CA ASP A 103 9.25 18.11 -15.18
C ASP A 103 8.22 16.98 -15.25
N TYR A 104 7.33 16.90 -14.26
CA TYR A 104 6.23 15.93 -14.28
C TYR A 104 5.33 16.13 -15.50
N MET A 105 4.98 17.37 -15.83
CA MET A 105 4.17 17.67 -17.01
C MET A 105 4.87 17.25 -18.31
N SER A 106 6.16 17.52 -18.43
CA SER A 106 6.96 17.14 -19.61
C SER A 106 7.06 15.63 -19.76
N ALA A 107 7.26 14.89 -18.66
CA ALA A 107 7.23 13.43 -18.68
C ALA A 107 5.87 12.87 -19.11
N MET A 108 4.78 13.48 -18.66
CA MET A 108 3.44 13.09 -19.11
C MET A 108 3.21 13.38 -20.59
N ILE A 109 3.69 14.52 -21.11
CA ILE A 109 3.61 14.85 -22.54
C ILE A 109 4.40 13.83 -23.38
N ALA A 110 5.57 13.39 -22.92
CA ALA A 110 6.33 12.34 -23.60
C ALA A 110 5.52 11.03 -23.73
N ILE A 111 4.75 10.66 -22.70
CA ILE A 111 3.85 9.50 -22.78
C ILE A 111 2.72 9.76 -23.78
N TYR A 112 2.09 10.94 -23.73
CA TYR A 112 0.94 11.26 -24.58
C TYR A 112 1.29 11.33 -26.06
N GLU A 113 2.39 12.00 -26.40
CA GLU A 113 2.77 12.30 -27.78
C GLU A 113 3.69 11.23 -28.38
N LEU A 114 4.61 10.69 -27.58
CA LEU A 114 5.69 9.83 -28.07
C LEU A 114 5.55 8.38 -27.62
N GLN A 115 4.55 8.07 -26.77
CA GLN A 115 4.41 6.78 -26.11
C GLN A 115 5.68 6.37 -25.32
N ASP A 116 6.46 7.37 -24.90
CA ASP A 116 7.70 7.17 -24.19
C ASP A 116 7.50 7.30 -22.69
N VAL A 117 7.57 6.18 -21.99
CA VAL A 117 7.42 6.10 -20.53
C VAL A 117 8.72 6.40 -19.77
N ARG A 118 9.87 6.41 -20.45
CA ARG A 118 11.19 6.53 -19.80
C ARG A 118 11.31 7.80 -18.94
N PRO A 119 10.87 9.00 -19.38
CA PRO A 119 10.96 10.18 -18.53
C PRO A 119 10.16 10.06 -17.23
N LEU A 120 9.00 9.40 -17.27
CA LEU A 120 8.22 9.17 -16.05
C LEU A 120 8.87 8.12 -15.15
N ILE A 121 9.52 7.10 -15.71
CA ILE A 121 10.31 6.12 -14.94
C ILE A 121 11.43 6.81 -14.18
N ASP A 122 12.17 7.71 -14.84
CA ASP A 122 13.26 8.46 -14.20
C ASP A 122 12.73 9.29 -13.02
N LEU A 123 11.62 10.01 -13.22
CA LEU A 123 10.98 10.77 -12.14
C LEU A 123 10.41 9.87 -11.03
N TYR A 124 9.86 8.71 -11.38
CA TYR A 124 9.33 7.74 -10.43
C TYR A 124 10.44 7.23 -9.50
N VAL A 125 11.56 6.78 -10.07
CA VAL A 125 12.70 6.25 -9.32
C VAL A 125 13.32 7.35 -8.45
N TYR A 126 13.55 8.54 -9.02
CA TYR A 126 14.06 9.69 -8.28
C TYR A 126 13.18 10.04 -7.08
N SER A 127 11.87 10.16 -7.29
CA SER A 127 10.89 10.49 -6.26
C SER A 127 10.82 9.41 -5.18
N TYR A 128 10.83 8.13 -5.58
CA TYR A 128 10.74 7.01 -4.66
C TYR A 128 11.95 6.96 -3.72
N LEU A 129 13.17 7.06 -4.27
CA LEU A 129 14.40 7.04 -3.48
C LEU A 129 14.45 8.20 -2.47
N ARG A 130 14.00 9.39 -2.87
CA ARG A 130 13.92 10.55 -1.95
C ARG A 130 12.87 10.36 -0.86
N THR A 131 11.73 9.79 -1.21
CA THR A 131 10.68 9.50 -0.22
C THR A 131 11.18 8.47 0.80
N CYS A 132 11.86 7.41 0.36
CA CYS A 132 12.53 6.46 1.27
C CYS A 132 13.52 7.16 2.21
N ALA A 133 14.40 8.03 1.69
CA ALA A 133 15.36 8.76 2.51
C ALA A 133 14.68 9.69 3.54
N ALA A 134 13.60 10.36 3.16
CA ALA A 134 12.82 11.19 4.07
C ALA A 134 12.15 10.36 5.18
N TYR A 135 11.59 9.21 4.83
CA TYR A 135 11.02 8.27 5.79
C TYR A 135 12.09 7.74 6.76
N ASP A 136 13.27 7.34 6.28
CA ASP A 136 14.38 6.88 7.12
C ASP A 136 14.82 7.94 8.13
N SER A 137 14.89 9.21 7.71
CA SER A 137 15.24 10.31 8.61
C SER A 137 14.17 10.55 9.69
N THR A 138 12.89 10.43 9.31
CA THR A 138 11.75 10.64 10.19
C THR A 138 11.63 9.52 11.22
N VAL A 139 11.81 8.28 10.78
CA VAL A 139 11.90 7.05 11.59
C VAL A 139 12.96 7.18 12.68
N LYS A 140 14.17 7.64 12.33
CA LYS A 140 15.27 7.82 13.29
C LYS A 140 14.99 8.87 14.36
N VAL A 141 14.26 9.94 14.02
CA VAL A 141 13.94 11.04 14.95
C VAL A 141 12.81 10.68 15.92
N LEU A 142 11.84 9.87 15.48
CA LEU A 142 10.65 9.53 16.27
C LEU A 142 10.86 8.37 17.27
N GLY A 143 12.06 7.77 17.32
CA GLY A 143 12.26 6.55 18.12
C GLY A 143 11.45 5.37 17.57
N PHE A 144 11.37 5.28 16.24
CA PHE A 144 10.58 4.26 15.54
C PHE A 144 11.11 2.85 15.81
N ASP A 145 10.21 1.97 16.19
CA ASP A 145 10.52 0.57 16.42
C ASP A 145 10.60 -0.20 15.08
N GLU A 146 11.81 -0.21 14.50
CA GLU A 146 12.10 -0.87 13.23
C GLU A 146 11.74 -2.36 13.26
N VAL A 147 11.99 -3.03 14.39
CA VAL A 147 11.69 -4.46 14.56
C VAL A 147 10.18 -4.67 14.50
N ARG A 148 9.41 -3.84 15.21
CA ARG A 148 7.95 -3.92 15.21
C ARG A 148 7.34 -3.74 13.82
N VAL A 149 7.89 -2.86 12.98
CA VAL A 149 7.34 -2.64 11.64
C VAL A 149 7.82 -3.69 10.65
N ARG A 150 9.13 -3.99 10.61
CA ARG A 150 9.70 -4.93 9.65
C ARG A 150 9.11 -6.33 9.81
N TYR A 151 8.92 -6.79 11.04
CA TYR A 151 8.44 -8.15 11.32
C TYR A 151 6.95 -8.21 11.68
N ARG A 152 6.16 -7.21 11.26
CA ARG A 152 4.71 -7.15 11.54
C ARG A 152 3.96 -8.40 11.08
N GLN A 153 4.25 -8.94 9.90
CA GLN A 153 3.56 -10.13 9.39
C GLN A 153 3.93 -11.38 10.18
N GLU A 154 5.22 -11.59 10.45
CA GLU A 154 5.69 -12.70 11.30
C GLU A 154 5.12 -12.61 12.72
N ARG A 155 5.06 -11.40 13.29
CA ARG A 155 4.45 -11.16 14.61
C ARG A 155 2.99 -11.57 14.63
N ARG A 156 2.20 -11.10 13.64
CA ARG A 156 0.79 -11.48 13.49
C ARG A 156 0.62 -12.99 13.31
N ARG A 157 1.50 -13.65 12.56
CA ARG A 157 1.49 -15.11 12.42
C ARG A 157 1.71 -15.81 13.76
N VAL A 158 2.72 -15.40 14.53
CA VAL A 158 3.03 -16.01 15.82
C VAL A 158 1.87 -15.82 16.81
N ILE A 159 1.32 -14.61 16.92
CA ILE A 159 0.14 -14.33 17.77
C ILE A 159 -1.05 -15.21 17.37
N ARG A 160 -1.34 -15.32 16.07
CA ARG A 160 -2.40 -16.20 15.57
C ARG A 160 -2.17 -17.65 15.99
N GLU A 161 -0.96 -18.17 15.79
CA GLU A 161 -0.63 -19.56 16.13
C GLU A 161 -0.71 -19.83 17.64
N VAL A 162 -0.28 -18.87 18.47
CA VAL A 162 -0.41 -18.94 19.93
C VAL A 162 -1.86 -19.14 20.33
N ILE A 163 -2.76 -18.32 19.79
CA ILE A 163 -4.20 -18.37 20.11
C ILE A 163 -4.81 -19.68 19.62
N LEU A 164 -4.53 -20.07 18.37
CA LEU A 164 -5.10 -21.29 17.78
C LEU A 164 -4.63 -22.58 18.45
N LYS A 165 -3.38 -22.60 18.95
CA LYS A 165 -2.81 -23.75 19.65
C LYS A 165 -3.10 -23.77 21.15
N GLY A 166 -3.70 -22.71 21.71
CA GLY A 166 -3.98 -22.66 23.14
C GLY A 166 -2.72 -22.49 24.00
N LEU A 167 -1.64 -21.89 23.47
CA LEU A 167 -0.34 -21.85 24.17
C LEU A 167 -0.35 -20.81 25.30
N VAL A 168 0.11 -21.22 26.48
CA VAL A 168 0.06 -20.46 27.74
C VAL A 168 1.26 -20.80 28.63
N GLY A 169 1.59 -19.91 29.57
CA GLY A 169 2.72 -20.07 30.50
C GLY A 169 4.04 -20.39 29.79
N VAL A 170 4.78 -21.39 30.29
CA VAL A 170 6.11 -21.77 29.76
C VAL A 170 6.05 -22.17 28.27
N GLN A 171 4.98 -22.84 27.83
CA GLN A 171 4.85 -23.28 26.44
C GLN A 171 4.70 -22.10 25.47
N LEU A 172 4.06 -21.03 25.92
CA LEU A 172 3.95 -19.78 25.16
C LEU A 172 5.33 -19.14 24.97
N GLU A 173 6.09 -18.99 26.06
CA GLU A 173 7.41 -18.37 26.01
C GLU A 173 8.39 -19.15 25.14
N GLU A 174 8.43 -20.48 25.30
CA GLU A 174 9.28 -21.36 24.50
C GLU A 174 8.94 -21.28 23.02
N TYR A 175 7.64 -21.26 22.68
CA TYR A 175 7.20 -21.14 21.30
C TYR A 175 7.63 -19.82 20.67
N ILE A 176 7.38 -18.68 21.34
CA ILE A 176 7.76 -17.35 20.85
C ILE A 176 9.28 -17.27 20.65
N ARG A 177 10.07 -17.74 21.62
CA ARG A 177 11.54 -17.76 21.52
C ARG A 177 12.02 -18.64 20.36
N SER A 178 11.41 -19.81 20.16
CA SER A 178 11.76 -20.71 19.06
C SER A 178 11.50 -20.08 17.70
N GLU A 179 10.37 -19.39 17.54
CA GLU A 179 10.01 -18.71 16.29
C GLU A 179 10.91 -17.49 16.04
N ALA A 180 11.31 -16.75 17.09
CA ALA A 180 12.28 -15.67 16.96
C ALA A 180 13.65 -16.19 16.51
N ILE A 181 14.13 -17.31 17.05
CA ILE A 181 15.41 -17.91 16.65
C ILE A 181 15.37 -18.39 15.20
N LYS A 182 14.26 -19.01 14.79
CA LYS A 182 14.09 -19.61 13.48
C LYS A 182 13.98 -18.59 12.35
N ASN A 183 13.26 -17.48 12.59
CA ASN A 183 12.88 -16.56 11.51
C ASN A 183 13.59 -15.19 11.57
N LEU A 184 14.32 -14.86 12.66
CA LEU A 184 14.92 -13.53 12.85
C LEU A 184 16.43 -13.56 13.12
N PRO A 185 17.17 -12.52 12.67
CA PRO A 185 18.57 -12.31 13.03
C PRO A 185 18.69 -11.96 14.52
N VAL A 186 19.82 -12.32 15.14
CA VAL A 186 20.07 -12.20 16.59
C VAL A 186 19.72 -10.82 17.15
N GLN A 187 20.06 -9.75 16.41
CA GLN A 187 19.85 -8.36 16.81
C GLN A 187 18.36 -7.96 16.95
N ALA A 188 17.46 -8.67 16.27
CA ALA A 188 16.02 -8.34 16.26
C ALA A 188 15.20 -9.21 17.23
N ARG A 189 15.79 -10.27 17.80
CA ARG A 189 15.03 -11.31 18.54
C ARG A 189 14.40 -10.78 19.82
N GLU A 190 15.19 -10.17 20.70
CA GLU A 190 14.68 -9.70 22.00
C GLU A 190 13.56 -8.68 21.81
N ARG A 191 13.75 -7.67 20.95
CA ARG A 191 12.72 -6.67 20.69
C ARG A 191 11.45 -7.27 20.07
N PHE A 192 11.58 -8.23 19.18
CA PHE A 192 10.45 -8.94 18.59
C PHE A 192 9.65 -9.74 19.62
N ILE A 193 10.35 -10.37 20.56
CA ILE A 193 9.73 -11.11 21.67
C ILE A 193 8.96 -10.15 22.58
N GLU A 194 9.59 -9.03 22.98
CA GLU A 194 8.94 -7.96 23.76
C GLU A 194 7.67 -7.45 23.08
N ASP A 195 7.73 -7.11 21.79
CA ASP A 195 6.59 -6.63 21.02
C ASP A 195 5.43 -7.63 20.99
N ILE A 196 5.72 -8.94 20.94
CA ILE A 196 4.68 -9.98 21.00
C ILE A 196 3.99 -9.98 22.36
N PHE A 197 4.74 -9.92 23.45
CA PHE A 197 4.16 -9.90 24.79
C PHE A 197 3.32 -8.65 25.01
N GLU A 198 3.82 -7.47 24.60
CA GLU A 198 3.03 -6.22 24.64
C GLU A 198 1.72 -6.34 23.83
N ASP A 199 1.77 -6.95 22.64
CA ASP A 199 0.58 -7.15 21.81
C ASP A 199 -0.40 -8.16 22.42
N LEU A 200 0.09 -9.22 23.08
CA LEU A 200 -0.72 -10.23 23.77
C LEU A 200 -1.37 -9.68 25.05
N GLU A 201 -0.68 -8.83 25.80
CA GLU A 201 -1.24 -8.17 26.99
C GLU A 201 -2.42 -7.25 26.65
N GLN A 202 -2.35 -6.59 25.49
CA GLN A 202 -3.36 -5.65 25.02
C GLN A 202 -4.34 -6.26 24.01
N ILE A 203 -4.37 -7.60 23.88
CA ILE A 203 -5.18 -8.25 22.86
C ILE A 203 -6.66 -8.20 23.22
N ASP A 204 -7.48 -7.79 22.26
CA ASP A 204 -8.93 -7.72 22.40
C ASP A 204 -9.62 -7.99 21.05
N GLU A 205 -10.96 -7.99 21.05
CA GLU A 205 -11.75 -8.23 19.85
C GLU A 205 -11.50 -7.18 18.74
N SER A 206 -11.15 -5.93 19.10
CA SER A 206 -10.88 -4.87 18.13
C SER A 206 -9.57 -5.11 17.36
N ARG A 207 -8.62 -5.82 17.98
CA ARG A 207 -7.32 -6.19 17.38
C ARG A 207 -7.37 -7.48 16.55
N LEU A 208 -8.51 -8.19 16.49
CA LEU A 208 -8.69 -9.41 15.69
C LEU A 208 -8.67 -9.18 14.18
N VAL A 209 -8.92 -7.95 13.72
CA VAL A 209 -9.09 -7.64 12.29
C VAL A 209 -7.80 -7.96 11.52
N GLY A 210 -7.87 -8.97 10.65
CA GLY A 210 -6.77 -9.42 9.81
C GLY A 210 -5.81 -10.44 10.47
N LEU A 211 -6.10 -10.92 11.69
CA LEU A 211 -5.38 -12.05 12.32
C LEU A 211 -5.93 -13.41 11.88
N GLY A 212 -7.14 -13.48 11.34
CA GLY A 212 -7.76 -14.75 10.93
C GLY A 212 -8.08 -15.68 12.11
N VAL A 213 -8.47 -15.07 13.25
CA VAL A 213 -8.90 -15.72 14.50
C VAL A 213 -10.33 -15.27 14.80
N SER A 214 -11.20 -16.19 15.22
CA SER A 214 -12.58 -15.85 15.59
C SER A 214 -12.67 -15.32 17.04
N PRO A 215 -13.72 -14.54 17.38
CA PRO A 215 -13.95 -14.09 18.76
C PRO A 215 -14.00 -15.26 19.76
N ASP A 216 -14.65 -16.37 19.40
CA ASP A 216 -14.73 -17.56 20.26
C ASP A 216 -13.35 -18.19 20.54
N GLN A 217 -12.48 -18.23 19.53
CA GLN A 217 -11.11 -18.74 19.69
C GLN A 217 -10.29 -17.86 20.65
N LEU A 218 -10.43 -16.54 20.53
CA LEU A 218 -9.77 -15.61 21.44
C LEU A 218 -10.31 -15.75 22.87
N ALA A 219 -11.63 -15.81 23.05
CA ALA A 219 -12.25 -15.95 24.37
C ALA A 219 -11.79 -17.23 25.08
N ASN A 220 -11.74 -18.36 24.37
CA ASN A 220 -11.24 -19.62 24.91
C ASN A 220 -9.77 -19.52 25.33
N TRP A 221 -8.93 -18.88 24.52
CA TRP A 221 -7.52 -18.69 24.85
C TRP A 221 -7.34 -17.75 26.05
N LEU A 222 -8.07 -16.64 26.12
CA LEU A 222 -8.02 -15.70 27.25
C LEU A 222 -8.38 -16.37 28.59
N GLN A 223 -9.35 -17.29 28.58
CA GLN A 223 -9.70 -18.07 29.77
C GLN A 223 -8.52 -18.93 30.26
N LEU A 224 -7.82 -19.58 29.34
CA LEU A 224 -6.63 -20.38 29.66
C LEU A 224 -5.47 -19.48 30.12
N TYR A 225 -5.27 -18.36 29.43
CA TYR A 225 -4.18 -17.41 29.69
C TYR A 225 -4.28 -16.80 31.10
N THR A 226 -5.48 -16.37 31.49
CA THR A 226 -5.75 -15.76 32.81
C THR A 226 -5.69 -16.76 33.97
N GLN A 227 -5.77 -18.07 33.69
CA GLN A 227 -5.68 -19.11 34.72
C GLN A 227 -4.24 -19.50 35.05
N ILE A 228 -3.31 -19.25 34.14
CA ILE A 228 -1.93 -19.76 34.20
C ILE A 228 -0.91 -18.65 34.43
N ASN A 229 -1.23 -17.41 34.01
CA ASN A 229 -0.47 -16.20 34.28
C ASN A 229 -1.18 -15.34 35.32
#